data_AF-G0VKJ2-F1
#
_entry.id   AF-G0VKJ2-F1
#
_cell.length_a   1.000
_cell.length_b   1.000
_cell.length_c   1.000
_cell.angle_alpha   90.00
_cell.angle_beta   90.00
_cell.angle_gamma   90.00
#
_symmetry.space_group_name_H-M   'P 1'
#
loop_
_entity.id
_entity.type
_entity.pdbx_description
1 polymer ?
#
loop_
_entity_poly.entity_id
_entity_poly.type
_entity_poly.pdbx_seq_one_letter_code
_entity_poly.pdbx_strand_id
1 'polypeptide(L)'
;MDENTSIDALFGALKKLESKAPTGDSHQLENNSTDFSSDKLHFEDGKGANTEEEFEKIEKNLNALPKLENEFDSLASKKEQKNEKKLKLGLNLDEQKKSGSAASSSDWFTLPKPDDKLRRETERDLLLLKHRAALDPKRHYKKDRWQVPDRFAVGTIIDNKAEFFSSRLTNKQRKSTMLETLMGDDDTNKYFKRKYSEIQVQKTSGKKGHFKKTKMMRKKF
;
A
#
# COMPACT_ATOMS: atom_id res chain seq x y z
N MET A 1 12.84 31.26 16.35
CA MET A 1 13.32 30.90 17.70
C MET A 1 12.59 29.61 17.99
N ASP A 2 13.17 28.50 17.55
CA ASP A 2 12.40 27.28 17.29
C ASP A 2 12.66 26.30 18.44
N GLU A 3 11.84 26.42 19.48
CA GLU A 3 11.80 25.49 20.61
C GLU A 3 11.09 24.20 20.20
N ASN A 4 11.81 23.30 19.53
CA ASN A 4 11.48 21.87 19.42
C ASN A 4 12.73 21.06 19.05
N THR A 5 13.85 21.34 19.71
CA THR A 5 15.03 20.48 19.66
C THR A 5 14.67 19.15 20.30
N SER A 6 14.62 18.09 19.49
CA SER A 6 14.09 16.78 19.89
C SER A 6 14.91 16.17 21.04
N ILE A 7 14.20 15.45 21.91
CA ILE A 7 14.77 14.70 23.03
C ILE A 7 15.88 13.73 22.54
N ASP A 8 15.77 13.21 21.33
CA ASP A 8 16.79 12.35 20.70
C ASP A 8 18.11 13.08 20.42
N ALA A 9 18.08 14.38 20.13
CA ALA A 9 19.29 15.19 19.98
C ALA A 9 20.02 15.35 21.32
N LEU A 10 19.27 15.41 22.42
CA LEU A 10 19.79 15.53 23.78
C LEU A 10 20.44 14.21 24.24
N PHE A 11 19.80 13.07 23.97
CA PHE A 11 20.39 11.76 24.23
C PHE A 11 21.57 11.44 23.31
N GLY A 12 21.55 11.91 22.06
CA GLY A 12 22.69 11.84 21.16
C GLY A 12 23.91 12.61 21.68
N ALA A 13 23.68 13.79 22.29
CA ALA A 13 24.74 14.57 22.92
C ALA A 13 25.31 13.88 24.17
N LEU A 14 24.45 13.27 25.00
CA LEU A 14 24.86 12.54 26.20
C LEU A 14 25.72 11.31 25.87
N LYS A 15 25.33 10.53 24.85
CA LYS A 15 26.10 9.37 24.37
C LYS A 15 27.46 9.76 23.80
N LYS A 16 27.56 10.94 23.18
CA LYS A 16 28.83 11.49 22.67
C LYS A 16 29.76 11.91 23.82
N LEU A 17 29.21 12.46 24.90
CA LEU A 17 29.94 12.78 26.13
C LEU A 17 30.46 11.53 26.84
N GLU A 18 29.65 10.47 26.92
CA GLU A 18 30.02 9.21 27.56
C GLU A 18 31.11 8.45 26.79
N SER A 19 31.15 8.60 25.47
CA SER A 19 32.22 8.00 24.63
C SER A 19 33.58 8.72 24.71
N LYS A 20 33.67 9.86 25.42
CA LYS A 20 34.90 10.61 25.64
C LYS A 20 35.47 10.28 27.03
N ALA A 21 36.25 9.20 27.11
CA ALA A 21 37.02 8.87 28.31
C ALA A 21 37.96 10.02 28.71
N PRO A 22 38.22 10.24 30.02
CA PRO A 22 38.88 11.43 30.54
C PRO A 22 40.37 11.42 30.18
N THR A 23 40.77 12.42 29.40
CA THR A 23 42.17 12.84 29.32
C THR A 23 42.37 13.85 30.44
N GLY A 24 43.28 13.52 31.35
CA GLY A 24 43.60 14.38 32.48
C GLY A 24 44.10 15.72 32.00
N ASP A 25 43.50 16.79 32.53
CA ASP A 25 44.19 18.05 32.67
C ASP A 25 43.70 18.74 33.94
N SER A 26 44.67 19.11 34.76
CA SER A 26 44.54 19.69 36.08
C SER A 26 44.09 21.15 35.96
N HIS A 27 42.88 21.45 36.41
CA HIS A 27 42.48 22.80 36.75
C HIS A 27 42.14 22.90 38.23
N GLN A 28 42.95 23.69 38.91
CA GLN A 28 42.85 24.09 40.31
C GLN A 28 41.48 24.70 40.57
N LEU A 29 40.71 24.10 41.47
CA LEU A 29 39.59 24.76 42.12
C LEU A 29 40.12 25.38 43.40
N GLU A 30 39.97 26.71 43.49
CA GLU A 30 40.22 27.46 44.70
C GLU A 30 39.35 26.93 45.85
N ASN A 31 40.02 26.66 46.96
CA ASN A 31 39.42 26.27 48.21
C ASN A 31 38.63 27.45 48.78
N ASN A 32 37.30 27.39 48.70
CA ASN A 32 36.44 27.98 49.72
C ASN A 32 35.70 26.84 50.41
N SER A 33 36.44 26.11 51.25
CA SER A 33 35.87 25.25 52.27
C SER A 33 35.29 26.14 53.36
N THR A 34 33.97 26.34 53.33
CA THR A 34 33.25 26.56 54.58
C THR A 34 33.43 25.30 55.42
N ASP A 35 34.20 25.47 56.49
CA ASP A 35 34.49 24.50 57.54
C ASP A 35 33.26 23.70 57.97
N PHE A 36 33.20 22.45 57.54
CA PHE A 36 32.33 21.44 58.15
C PHE A 36 33.03 20.07 58.28
N SER A 37 34.35 20.02 58.05
CA SER A 37 35.13 18.76 58.05
C SER A 37 36.35 18.81 58.96
N SER A 38 36.29 19.60 60.03
CA SER A 38 37.33 19.64 61.07
C SER A 38 36.80 19.19 62.43
N ASP A 39 35.85 18.26 62.47
CA ASP A 39 35.63 17.48 63.69
C ASP A 39 36.60 16.29 63.68
N LYS A 40 37.89 16.62 63.84
CA LYS A 40 38.91 15.61 64.11
C LYS A 40 38.73 15.18 65.56
N LEU A 41 38.11 14.03 65.75
CA LEU A 41 38.12 13.31 67.02
C LEU A 41 39.58 13.09 67.47
N HIS A 42 39.96 13.79 68.54
CA HIS A 42 41.20 13.51 69.27
C HIS A 42 40.98 12.28 70.14
N PHE A 43 41.75 11.22 69.90
CA PHE A 43 41.87 10.11 70.84
C PHE A 43 43.05 10.43 71.76
N GLU A 44 42.74 10.75 73.03
CA GLU A 44 43.74 10.65 74.08
C GLU A 44 44.06 9.17 74.30
N ASP A 45 45.32 8.78 74.11
CA ASP A 45 45.83 7.45 74.49
C ASP A 45 45.83 7.32 76.02
N GLY A 46 44.64 7.12 76.58
CA GLY A 46 44.36 6.96 77.99
C GLY A 46 43.48 5.75 78.22
N LYS A 47 44.09 4.66 78.73
CA LYS A 47 43.48 3.41 79.20
C LYS A 47 41.96 3.48 79.45
N GLY A 48 41.16 2.90 78.56
CA GLY A 48 39.71 2.75 78.76
C GLY A 48 39.16 1.56 77.97
N ALA A 49 38.73 0.51 78.68
CA ALA A 49 38.20 -0.74 78.12
C ALA A 49 36.84 -0.61 77.39
N ASN A 50 36.41 0.61 77.03
CA ASN A 50 35.04 0.90 76.58
C ASN A 50 34.97 1.62 75.22
N THR A 51 36.08 2.00 74.61
CA THR A 51 36.10 2.68 73.29
C THR A 51 35.71 1.74 72.16
N GLU A 52 36.13 0.48 72.24
CA GLU A 52 35.77 -0.57 71.29
C GLU A 52 34.25 -0.85 71.34
N GLU A 53 33.67 -0.85 72.55
CA GLU A 53 32.23 -1.04 72.73
C GLU A 53 31.43 0.15 72.20
N GLU A 54 31.95 1.37 72.32
CA GLU A 54 31.35 2.56 71.72
C GLU A 54 31.43 2.54 70.21
N PHE A 55 32.55 2.09 69.64
CA PHE A 55 32.70 1.95 68.20
C PHE A 55 31.77 0.84 67.65
N GLU A 56 31.69 -0.30 68.32
CA GLU A 56 30.72 -1.35 67.97
C GLU A 56 29.26 -0.86 68.03
N LYS A 57 28.93 -0.01 69.02
CA LYS A 57 27.60 0.61 69.10
C LYS A 57 27.36 1.52 67.91
N ILE A 58 28.34 2.32 67.51
CA ILE A 58 28.25 3.20 66.33
C ILE A 58 28.08 2.37 65.05
N GLU A 59 28.85 1.29 64.87
CA GLU A 59 28.72 0.40 63.70
C GLU A 59 27.35 -0.29 63.64
N LYS A 60 26.85 -0.79 64.77
CA LYS A 60 25.50 -1.37 64.87
C LYS A 60 24.44 -0.34 64.51
N ASN A 61 24.62 0.90 64.95
CA ASN A 61 23.69 1.99 64.65
C ASN A 61 23.74 2.41 63.17
N LEU A 62 24.94 2.49 62.57
CA LEU A 62 25.11 2.78 61.14
C LEU A 62 24.48 1.71 60.25
N ASN A 63 24.61 0.44 60.63
CA ASN A 63 23.98 -0.67 59.90
C ASN A 63 22.46 -0.75 60.10
N ALA A 64 21.94 -0.19 61.20
CA ALA A 64 20.51 -0.11 61.49
C ALA A 64 19.82 1.10 60.85
N LEU A 65 20.57 2.03 60.25
CA LEU A 65 19.99 3.15 59.52
C LEU A 65 19.23 2.67 58.27
N PRO A 66 18.07 3.28 57.96
CA PRO A 66 17.33 2.96 56.75
C PRO A 66 18.18 3.31 55.53
N LYS A 67 18.44 2.29 54.71
CA LYS A 67 19.11 2.48 53.42
C LYS A 67 18.11 3.05 52.42
N LEU A 68 18.61 3.84 51.48
CA LEU A 68 17.80 4.34 50.38
C LEU A 68 17.53 3.20 49.40
N GLU A 69 16.34 2.60 49.48
CA GLU A 69 15.89 1.62 48.50
C GLU A 69 15.33 2.35 47.27
N ASN A 70 16.00 2.15 46.13
CA ASN A 70 15.52 2.65 44.85
C ASN A 70 15.07 1.47 43.99
N GLU A 71 13.86 1.55 43.42
CA GLU A 71 13.35 0.52 42.51
C GLU A 71 14.13 0.47 41.16
N PHE A 72 15.01 1.45 40.91
CA PHE A 72 15.78 1.57 39.68
C PHE A 72 16.77 0.41 39.46
N ASP A 73 17.47 -0.04 40.50
CA ASP A 73 18.41 -1.18 40.38
C ASP A 73 17.66 -2.50 40.14
N SER A 74 16.42 -2.61 40.63
CA SER A 74 15.56 -3.77 40.39
C SER A 74 15.07 -3.86 38.94
N LEU A 75 14.98 -2.72 38.23
CA LEU A 75 14.61 -2.68 36.81
C LEU A 75 15.69 -3.28 35.90
N ALA A 76 16.97 -3.11 36.23
CA ALA A 76 18.08 -3.69 35.45
C ALA A 76 18.10 -5.22 35.51
N SER A 77 17.66 -5.81 36.63
CA SER A 77 17.59 -7.27 36.82
C SER A 77 16.21 -7.87 36.50
N LYS A 78 15.23 -7.04 36.13
CA LYS A 78 13.86 -7.47 35.82
C LYS A 78 13.83 -8.24 34.50
N LYS A 79 13.86 -9.57 34.59
CA LYS A 79 13.57 -10.45 33.44
C LYS A 79 12.10 -10.29 33.04
N GLU A 80 11.85 -9.68 31.89
CA GLU A 80 10.54 -9.67 31.27
C GLU A 80 10.11 -11.11 30.97
N GLN A 81 9.15 -11.63 31.73
CA GLN A 81 8.39 -12.80 31.30
C GLN A 81 7.43 -12.34 30.19
N LYS A 82 7.94 -12.25 28.96
CA LYS A 82 7.09 -12.10 27.78
C LYS A 82 6.28 -13.39 27.60
N ASN A 83 5.15 -13.46 28.27
CA ASN A 83 4.08 -14.36 27.88
C ASN A 83 3.52 -13.82 26.56
N GLU A 84 4.16 -14.18 25.45
CA GLU A 84 3.58 -14.05 24.13
C GLU A 84 2.37 -14.99 24.05
N LYS A 85 1.26 -14.60 24.68
CA LYS A 85 -0.04 -15.06 24.28
C LYS A 85 -0.21 -14.53 22.87
N LYS A 86 0.17 -15.35 21.88
CA LYS A 86 -0.25 -15.16 20.49
C LYS A 86 -1.78 -15.10 20.54
N LEU A 87 -2.31 -13.88 20.57
CA LEU A 87 -3.70 -13.61 20.27
C LEU A 87 -3.87 -14.12 18.85
N LYS A 88 -4.32 -15.36 18.71
CA LYS A 88 -4.83 -15.86 17.45
C LYS A 88 -6.08 -15.03 17.20
N LEU A 89 -5.90 -13.90 16.51
CA LEU A 89 -7.01 -13.20 15.88
C LEU A 89 -7.61 -14.23 14.93
N GLY A 90 -8.68 -14.88 15.37
CA GLY A 90 -9.44 -15.87 14.63
C GLY A 90 -10.24 -15.20 13.52
N LEU A 91 -9.54 -14.50 12.63
CA LEU A 91 -10.07 -14.02 11.38
C LEU A 91 -9.38 -14.83 10.30
N ASN A 92 -10.18 -15.55 9.53
CA ASN A 92 -9.80 -16.14 8.25
C ASN A 92 -9.34 -14.99 7.32
N LEU A 93 -8.09 -14.57 7.50
CA LEU A 93 -7.51 -13.39 6.87
C LEU A 93 -7.14 -13.66 5.40
N ASP A 94 -7.18 -14.93 4.98
CA ASP A 94 -6.84 -15.33 3.62
C ASP A 94 -7.99 -15.05 2.62
N GLU A 95 -9.22 -14.91 3.10
CA GLU A 95 -10.36 -14.49 2.25
C GLU A 95 -10.62 -12.98 2.29
N GLN A 96 -10.28 -12.29 3.38
CA GLN A 96 -10.50 -10.83 3.51
C GLN A 96 -9.34 -9.97 2.96
N LYS A 97 -8.15 -10.52 2.75
CA LYS A 97 -7.03 -9.80 2.11
C LYS A 97 -7.24 -9.47 0.63
N LYS A 98 -8.28 -10.03 -0.02
CA LYS A 98 -8.57 -9.73 -1.43
C LYS A 98 -9.40 -8.47 -1.64
N SER A 99 -9.96 -7.85 -0.60
CA SER A 99 -10.87 -6.69 -0.76
C SER A 99 -10.53 -5.48 0.10
N GLY A 100 -9.41 -5.44 0.83
CA GLY A 100 -9.16 -4.35 1.77
C GLY A 100 -7.73 -4.18 2.27
N SER A 101 -6.70 -4.47 1.48
CA SER A 101 -5.39 -3.88 1.77
C SER A 101 -5.51 -2.37 1.56
N ALA A 102 -5.19 -1.56 2.57
CA ALA A 102 -5.12 -0.11 2.45
C ALA A 102 -4.35 0.22 1.17
N ALA A 103 -5.05 0.80 0.19
CA ALA A 103 -4.50 1.04 -1.14
C ALA A 103 -3.26 1.90 -0.96
N SER A 104 -2.10 1.29 -1.20
CA SER A 104 -0.85 2.06 -1.26
C SER A 104 -1.00 3.06 -2.41
N SER A 105 -0.27 4.18 -2.40
CA SER A 105 -0.31 5.14 -3.52
C SER A 105 0.02 4.49 -4.87
N SER A 106 0.75 3.37 -4.85
CA SER A 106 1.02 2.49 -6.00
C SER A 106 -0.23 1.77 -6.54
N ASP A 107 -1.21 1.44 -5.69
CA ASP A 107 -2.42 0.70 -6.07
C ASP A 107 -3.48 1.60 -6.70
N TRP A 108 -3.41 2.93 -6.48
CA TRP A 108 -4.39 3.89 -6.97
C TRP A 108 -4.55 3.89 -8.50
N PHE A 109 -3.47 3.64 -9.23
CA PHE A 109 -3.46 3.65 -10.70
C PHE A 109 -3.62 2.26 -11.32
N THR A 110 -3.67 1.20 -10.49
CA THR A 110 -3.76 -0.17 -11.00
C THR A 110 -5.20 -0.51 -11.37
N LEU A 111 -5.44 -0.80 -12.65
CA LEU A 111 -6.77 -1.22 -13.10
C LEU A 111 -7.18 -2.57 -12.49
N PRO A 112 -8.47 -2.75 -12.15
CA PRO A 112 -8.97 -4.03 -11.68
C PRO A 112 -8.82 -5.09 -12.77
N LYS A 113 -8.53 -6.32 -12.35
CA LYS A 113 -8.58 -7.47 -13.25
C LYS A 113 -10.04 -7.93 -13.33
N PRO A 114 -10.66 -7.98 -14.52
CA PRO A 114 -12.06 -8.37 -14.64
C PRO A 114 -12.21 -9.87 -14.40
N ASP A 115 -13.26 -10.22 -13.65
CA ASP A 115 -13.66 -11.61 -13.44
C ASP A 115 -14.12 -12.27 -14.74
N ASP A 116 -14.12 -13.60 -14.79
CA ASP A 116 -14.52 -14.36 -15.98
C ASP A 116 -15.98 -14.08 -16.40
N LYS A 117 -16.86 -13.78 -15.44
CA LYS A 117 -18.25 -13.39 -15.73
C LYS A 117 -18.32 -12.07 -16.49
N LEU A 118 -17.61 -11.04 -15.99
CA LEU A 118 -17.55 -9.73 -16.63
C LEU A 118 -16.87 -9.81 -18.01
N ARG A 119 -15.85 -10.66 -18.15
CA ARG A 119 -15.21 -10.92 -19.44
C ARG A 119 -16.21 -11.46 -20.46
N ARG A 120 -17.09 -12.40 -20.10
CA ARG A 120 -18.11 -12.95 -21.01
C ARG A 120 -19.16 -11.94 -21.43
N GLU A 121 -19.51 -11.00 -20.56
CA GLU A 121 -20.45 -9.91 -20.88
C GLU A 121 -19.83 -8.93 -21.88
N THR A 122 -18.58 -8.55 -21.64
CA THR A 122 -17.85 -7.52 -22.42
C THR A 122 -17.13 -8.06 -23.66
N GLU A 123 -17.03 -9.39 -23.81
CA GLU A 123 -16.31 -10.05 -24.90
C GLU A 123 -16.71 -9.55 -26.30
N ARG A 124 -18.02 -9.34 -26.52
CA ARG A 124 -18.55 -8.87 -27.81
C ARG A 124 -18.06 -7.45 -28.15
N ASP A 125 -18.06 -6.56 -27.17
CA ASP A 125 -17.59 -5.18 -27.33
C ASP A 125 -16.06 -5.15 -27.55
N LEU A 126 -15.32 -6.04 -26.89
CA LEU A 126 -13.88 -6.17 -27.12
C LEU A 126 -13.57 -6.70 -28.53
N LEU A 127 -14.34 -7.66 -29.04
CA LEU A 127 -14.23 -8.11 -30.43
C LEU A 127 -14.57 -6.99 -31.41
N LEU A 128 -15.57 -6.17 -31.09
CA LEU A 128 -15.92 -5.01 -31.88
C LEU A 128 -14.74 -4.02 -31.97
N LEU A 129 -14.09 -3.74 -30.85
CA LEU A 129 -12.91 -2.87 -30.81
C LEU A 129 -11.74 -3.45 -31.60
N LYS A 130 -11.50 -4.77 -31.51
CA LYS A 130 -10.50 -5.48 -32.32
C LYS A 130 -10.75 -5.32 -33.82
N HIS A 131 -12.02 -5.34 -34.23
CA HIS A 131 -12.45 -5.25 -35.63
C HIS A 131 -12.87 -3.84 -36.05
N ARG A 132 -12.54 -2.79 -35.28
CA ARG A 132 -12.94 -1.39 -35.51
C ARG A 132 -12.70 -0.86 -36.93
N ALA A 133 -11.67 -1.36 -37.60
CA ALA A 133 -11.31 -0.95 -38.97
C ALA A 133 -12.32 -1.37 -40.05
N ALA A 134 -13.21 -2.33 -39.77
CA ALA A 134 -14.22 -2.81 -40.71
C ALA A 134 -15.63 -2.26 -40.43
N LEU A 135 -15.80 -1.43 -39.39
CA LEU A 135 -17.12 -0.97 -38.95
C LEU A 135 -17.66 0.15 -39.85
N ASP A 136 -16.85 1.17 -40.08
CA ASP A 136 -17.22 2.33 -40.90
C ASP A 136 -16.28 2.39 -42.12
N PRO A 137 -16.80 2.34 -43.36
CA PRO A 137 -15.98 2.43 -44.57
C PRO A 137 -15.22 3.75 -44.71
N LYS A 138 -15.60 4.79 -43.97
CA LYS A 138 -14.96 6.11 -44.00
C LYS A 138 -13.91 6.29 -42.91
N ARG A 139 -13.84 5.40 -41.92
CA ARG A 139 -12.88 5.49 -40.82
C ARG A 139 -11.75 4.50 -40.98
N HIS A 140 -10.58 5.02 -41.34
CA HIS A 140 -9.36 4.24 -41.46
C HIS A 140 -8.48 4.45 -40.23
N TYR A 141 -8.37 3.43 -39.38
CA TYR A 141 -7.49 3.45 -38.21
C TYR A 141 -6.06 3.04 -38.58
N LYS A 142 -5.09 3.46 -37.77
CA LYS A 142 -3.72 2.93 -37.82
C LYS A 142 -3.75 1.41 -37.62
N LYS A 143 -2.98 0.69 -38.45
CA LYS A 143 -2.87 -0.77 -38.37
C LYS A 143 -2.23 -1.17 -37.04
N ASP A 144 -2.96 -1.94 -36.25
CA ASP A 144 -2.53 -2.43 -34.95
C ASP A 144 -3.08 -3.85 -34.73
N ARG A 145 -2.35 -4.68 -33.99
CA ARG A 145 -2.70 -6.06 -33.63
C ARG A 145 -3.29 -6.11 -32.23
N TRP A 146 -4.31 -5.31 -31.99
CA TRP A 146 -4.95 -5.18 -30.68
C TRP A 146 -5.41 -6.55 -30.14
N GLN A 147 -4.93 -6.87 -28.93
CA GLN A 147 -5.38 -8.01 -28.13
C GLN A 147 -6.05 -7.49 -26.86
N VAL A 148 -6.93 -8.30 -26.29
CA VAL A 148 -7.59 -7.96 -25.03
C VAL A 148 -6.53 -7.85 -23.92
N PRO A 149 -6.40 -6.70 -23.25
CA PRO A 149 -5.48 -6.53 -22.14
C PRO A 149 -5.83 -7.43 -20.94
N ASP A 150 -4.86 -7.75 -20.08
CA ASP A 150 -5.12 -8.55 -18.89
C ASP A 150 -6.06 -7.83 -17.90
N ARG A 151 -5.81 -6.53 -17.70
CA ARG A 151 -6.56 -5.62 -16.84
C ARG A 151 -7.19 -4.53 -17.68
N PHE A 152 -8.49 -4.35 -17.54
CA PHE A 152 -9.23 -3.28 -18.21
C PHE A 152 -10.46 -2.93 -17.37
N ALA A 153 -10.98 -1.72 -17.58
CA ALA A 153 -12.24 -1.29 -17.01
C ALA A 153 -13.12 -0.73 -18.14
N VAL A 154 -14.44 -0.90 -18.00
CA VAL A 154 -15.43 -0.30 -18.89
C VAL A 154 -15.96 0.95 -18.21
N GLY A 155 -15.98 2.06 -18.93
CA GLY A 155 -16.46 3.34 -18.41
C GLY A 155 -17.37 4.04 -19.40
N THR A 156 -18.19 4.96 -18.87
CA THR A 156 -19.12 5.78 -19.65
C THR A 156 -18.62 7.21 -19.68
N ILE A 157 -18.63 7.84 -20.86
CA ILE A 157 -18.25 9.24 -21.01
C ILE A 157 -19.29 10.13 -20.33
N ILE A 158 -18.85 11.03 -19.45
CA ILE A 158 -19.70 12.01 -18.78
C ILE A 158 -19.58 13.33 -19.55
N ASP A 159 -20.65 13.69 -20.25
CA ASP A 159 -20.72 14.94 -21.02
C ASP A 159 -20.71 16.17 -20.10
N ASN A 160 -20.02 17.23 -20.52
CA ASN A 160 -20.03 18.52 -19.81
C ASN A 160 -21.41 19.19 -19.94
N LYS A 161 -21.82 19.94 -18.91
CA LYS A 161 -23.06 20.73 -18.90
C LYS A 161 -22.98 21.98 -19.79
N ALA A 162 -21.80 22.36 -20.29
CA ALA A 162 -21.65 23.55 -21.13
C ALA A 162 -22.05 23.31 -22.61
N GLU A 163 -21.91 22.09 -23.13
CA GLU A 163 -22.14 21.77 -24.54
C GLU A 163 -23.34 20.82 -24.71
N PHE A 164 -24.48 21.35 -25.16
CA PHE A 164 -25.73 20.59 -25.22
C PHE A 164 -26.03 19.91 -26.56
N PHE A 165 -25.64 20.52 -27.69
CA PHE A 165 -26.16 20.13 -29.01
C PHE A 165 -25.13 19.55 -29.98
N SER A 166 -23.85 19.49 -29.61
CA SER A 166 -22.78 19.01 -30.50
C SER A 166 -22.49 17.52 -30.29
N SER A 167 -21.90 17.18 -29.14
CA SER A 167 -21.40 15.84 -28.83
C SER A 167 -22.34 15.01 -27.96
N ARG A 168 -23.31 15.67 -27.31
CA ARG A 168 -24.15 15.07 -26.27
C ARG A 168 -25.20 14.14 -26.87
N LEU A 169 -25.22 12.89 -26.39
CA LEU A 169 -26.28 11.94 -26.72
C LEU A 169 -27.52 12.18 -25.86
N THR A 170 -28.70 12.09 -26.49
CA THR A 170 -29.98 12.10 -25.78
C THR A 170 -30.15 10.82 -24.95
N ASN A 171 -31.01 10.85 -23.92
CA ASN A 171 -31.22 9.68 -23.06
C ASN A 171 -31.69 8.42 -23.83
N LYS A 172 -32.40 8.60 -24.95
CA LYS A 172 -32.87 7.49 -25.79
C LYS A 172 -31.75 6.82 -26.59
N GLN A 173 -30.74 7.61 -26.98
CA GLN A 173 -29.58 7.15 -27.75
C GLN A 173 -28.52 6.52 -26.86
N ARG A 174 -28.50 6.84 -25.56
CA ARG A 174 -27.57 6.23 -24.59
C ARG A 174 -27.94 4.77 -24.36
N LYS A 175 -27.02 3.87 -24.70
CA LYS A 175 -27.16 2.42 -24.57
C LYS A 175 -26.18 1.87 -23.53
N SER A 176 -26.40 0.63 -23.11
CA SER A 176 -25.54 -0.02 -22.10
C SER A 176 -24.21 -0.47 -22.69
N THR A 177 -24.21 -0.91 -23.95
CA THR A 177 -23.04 -1.47 -24.63
C THR A 177 -22.71 -0.76 -25.94
N MET A 178 -21.46 -0.90 -26.39
CA MET A 178 -21.04 -0.34 -27.67
C MET A 178 -21.74 -1.07 -28.83
N LEU A 179 -21.92 -2.39 -28.70
CA LEU A 179 -22.65 -3.19 -29.68
C LEU A 179 -24.11 -2.74 -29.82
N GLU A 180 -24.82 -2.48 -28.72
CA GLU A 180 -26.21 -2.02 -28.78
C GLU A 180 -26.32 -0.65 -29.46
N THR A 181 -25.35 0.24 -29.22
CA THR A 181 -25.27 1.53 -29.91
C THR A 181 -25.12 1.33 -31.42
N LEU A 182 -24.24 0.41 -31.84
CA LEU A 182 -24.03 0.09 -33.25
C LEU A 182 -25.26 -0.55 -33.89
N MET A 183 -25.93 -1.47 -33.19
CA MET A 183 -27.15 -2.11 -33.68
C MET A 183 -28.32 -1.11 -33.80
N GLY A 184 -28.30 -0.03 -33.02
CA GLY A 184 -29.29 1.05 -33.12
C GLY A 184 -29.05 2.03 -34.28
N ASP A 185 -27.92 1.94 -34.98
CA ASP A 185 -27.60 2.81 -36.12
C ASP A 185 -28.03 2.15 -37.45
N ASP A 186 -29.09 2.68 -38.04
CA ASP A 186 -29.67 2.18 -39.28
C ASP A 186 -28.71 2.23 -40.47
N ASP A 187 -27.84 3.24 -40.55
CA ASP A 187 -26.96 3.39 -41.71
C ASP A 187 -25.82 2.37 -41.68
N THR A 188 -25.27 2.10 -40.50
CA THR A 188 -24.30 1.00 -40.33
C THR A 188 -24.93 -0.35 -40.61
N ASN A 189 -26.17 -0.58 -40.16
CA ASN A 189 -26.91 -1.81 -40.42
C ASN A 189 -27.12 -2.04 -41.92
N LYS A 190 -27.53 -1.02 -42.67
CA LYS A 190 -27.67 -1.09 -44.15
C LYS A 190 -26.33 -1.44 -44.81
N TYR A 191 -25.26 -0.78 -44.38
CA TYR A 191 -23.92 -1.04 -44.91
C TYR A 191 -23.48 -2.50 -44.65
N PHE A 192 -23.59 -2.98 -43.41
CA PHE A 192 -23.21 -4.34 -43.06
C PHE A 192 -24.04 -5.36 -43.81
N LYS A 193 -25.36 -5.17 -43.91
CA LYS A 193 -26.23 -6.07 -44.68
C LYS A 193 -25.80 -6.14 -46.15
N ARG A 194 -25.58 -4.99 -46.79
CA ARG A 194 -25.14 -4.92 -48.19
C ARG A 194 -23.78 -5.60 -48.39
N LYS A 195 -22.76 -5.25 -47.60
CA LYS A 195 -21.41 -5.82 -47.74
C LYS A 195 -21.39 -7.31 -47.39
N TYR A 196 -22.15 -7.74 -46.39
CA TYR A 196 -22.27 -9.15 -46.06
C TYR A 196 -22.85 -9.95 -47.22
N SER A 197 -23.95 -9.49 -47.83
CA SER A 197 -24.53 -10.14 -49.01
C SER A 197 -23.55 -10.21 -50.19
N GLU A 198 -22.82 -9.14 -50.47
CA GLU A 198 -21.78 -9.10 -51.50
C GLU A 198 -20.68 -10.14 -51.24
N ILE A 199 -20.17 -10.19 -49.99
CA ILE A 199 -19.16 -11.17 -49.56
C ILE A 199 -19.71 -12.60 -49.66
N GLN A 200 -20.97 -12.82 -49.29
CA GLN A 200 -21.60 -14.14 -49.40
C GLN A 200 -21.72 -14.59 -50.85
N VAL A 201 -22.15 -13.72 -51.76
CA VAL A 201 -22.19 -14.03 -53.21
C VAL A 201 -20.79 -14.37 -53.72
N GLN A 202 -19.79 -13.55 -53.38
CA GLN A 202 -18.40 -13.80 -53.79
C GLN A 202 -17.87 -15.12 -53.23
N LYS A 203 -18.10 -15.40 -51.94
CA LYS A 203 -17.64 -16.63 -51.27
C LYS A 203 -18.41 -17.88 -51.70
N THR A 204 -19.62 -17.75 -52.22
CA THR A 204 -20.43 -18.90 -52.69
C THR A 204 -20.30 -19.15 -54.18
N SER A 205 -19.80 -18.17 -54.94
CA SER A 205 -19.49 -18.31 -56.36
C SER A 205 -18.59 -19.52 -56.63
N GLY A 206 -18.90 -20.27 -57.69
CA GLY A 206 -18.13 -21.45 -58.12
C GLY A 206 -18.19 -22.68 -57.20
N LYS A 207 -18.84 -22.60 -56.03
CA LYS A 207 -18.94 -23.73 -55.09
C LYS A 207 -20.01 -24.76 -55.51
N LYS A 208 -20.37 -25.63 -54.57
CA LYS A 208 -21.34 -26.72 -54.74
C LYS A 208 -22.67 -26.27 -55.39
N GLY A 209 -23.16 -25.07 -55.10
CA GLY A 209 -24.38 -24.54 -55.72
C GLY A 209 -24.25 -24.39 -57.24
N HIS A 210 -23.14 -23.82 -57.70
CA HIS A 210 -22.83 -23.68 -59.12
C HIS A 210 -22.63 -25.04 -59.80
N PHE A 211 -21.89 -25.95 -59.15
CA PHE A 211 -21.70 -27.31 -59.65
C PHE A 211 -23.02 -28.07 -59.82
N LYS A 212 -23.89 -28.04 -58.80
CA LYS A 212 -25.22 -28.68 -58.86
C LYS A 212 -26.08 -28.09 -59.98
N LYS A 213 -26.08 -26.76 -60.14
CA LYS A 213 -26.79 -26.08 -61.23
C LYS A 213 -26.30 -26.56 -62.60
N THR A 214 -24.98 -26.62 -62.79
CA THR A 214 -24.37 -27.11 -64.04
C THR A 214 -24.72 -28.56 -64.32
N LYS A 215 -24.69 -29.44 -63.30
CA LYS A 215 -25.09 -30.85 -63.44
C LYS A 215 -26.56 -31.00 -63.82
N MET A 216 -27.46 -30.20 -63.23
CA MET A 216 -28.88 -30.19 -63.59
C MET A 216 -29.10 -29.71 -65.04
N MET A 217 -28.37 -28.68 -65.48
CA MET A 217 -28.43 -28.22 -66.87
C MET A 217 -27.94 -29.27 -67.87
N ARG A 218 -26.90 -30.04 -67.51
CA ARG A 218 -26.41 -31.17 -68.33
C ARG A 218 -27.39 -32.34 -68.40
N LYS A 219 -28.14 -32.62 -67.34
CA LYS A 219 -29.15 -33.69 -67.29
C LYS A 219 -30.45 -33.33 -68.03
N LYS A 220 -30.67 -32.03 -68.30
CA LYS A 220 -31.90 -31.54 -68.92
C LYS A 220 -31.94 -31.82 -70.43
N PHE A 221 -30.78 -32.03 -71.05
CA PHE A 221 -30.63 -32.51 -72.43
C PHE A 221 -30.32 -34.00 -72.40
#